data_AF-A0A953PPP4-F1
#
_entry.id   AF-A0A953PPP4-F1
#
_cell.length_a   1.000
_cell.length_b   1.000
_cell.length_c   1.000
_cell.angle_alpha   90.00
_cell.angle_beta   90.00
_cell.angle_gamma   90.00
#
_symmetry.space_group_name_H-M   'P 1'
#
loop_
_entity.id
_entity.type
_entity.pdbx_description
1 polymer ?
#
loop_
_entity_poly.entity_id
_entity_poly.type
_entity_poly.pdbx_seq_one_letter_code
_entity_poly.pdbx_strand_id
1 'polypeptide(L)'
;MAAPAVAQTADDQCKPLPVLAAPTVTVNGKTDGNQNFSYVVVAHFPNGSAAASPPGSVKNGSDVSAADFNTVSWAAVPGADRYEVYRTVGPNGVKKGHIYGTDAIVSGNQVTHVDDKAGTPPKLRDGDDSTPSGITLLLDTRCILSSSDTRIVVGGEDGAPSAMPTSLNAVLDVMLMAPIARRLGGWLDLRLSSAPAASSTVTIGQLSSALGSTTSLSTSLQGERFDKVLAGFTMKMGFDVPILARQRLRMDTQYSIEPDAIFGFGLKTPLNAQVDAPQTYYYNTASQPFKDAYPQLDDPIRNKKYDVIAFVPQDRSRFYSEWFAGLRLKTHHYHESDNAAHTDAYGNRKKIDAAFPGIIDITFGQNQAITAGLWNGTVAHVGAFYPLPLEGAAAAFYVFGSVDVHMTSAVPSPSPSPNGTANTLSVGKTNTSTAVFYLQPAQTSDGKPLPLFDEKGQPTVQIQPINPADRDEWRFGVGVDLGTLLRVGHLRGKQ
;
A
#
# COMPACT_ATOMS: atom_id res chain seq x y z
N MET A 1 -30.47 -41.60 9.82
CA MET A 1 -30.13 -40.84 8.58
C MET A 1 -29.24 -39.70 9.00
N ALA A 2 -28.04 -39.55 8.43
CA ALA A 2 -27.22 -38.37 8.67
C ALA A 2 -27.80 -37.19 7.89
N ALA A 3 -27.81 -35.99 8.47
CA ALA A 3 -28.18 -34.79 7.75
C ALA A 3 -27.15 -34.52 6.64
N PRO A 4 -27.56 -34.09 5.43
CA PRO A 4 -26.62 -33.77 4.36
C PRO A 4 -25.73 -32.60 4.82
N ALA A 5 -24.41 -32.75 4.64
CA ALA A 5 -23.47 -31.67 4.92
C ALA A 5 -23.78 -30.48 4.01
N VAL A 6 -24.16 -29.36 4.61
CA VAL A 6 -24.31 -28.09 3.88
C VAL A 6 -22.92 -27.65 3.46
N ALA A 7 -22.62 -27.74 2.17
CA ALA A 7 -21.38 -27.22 1.62
C ALA A 7 -21.34 -25.70 1.85
N GLN A 8 -20.37 -25.23 2.65
CA GLN A 8 -20.10 -23.79 2.77
C GLN A 8 -19.84 -23.21 1.38
N THR A 9 -20.44 -22.06 1.11
CA THR A 9 -20.20 -21.33 -0.13
C THR A 9 -18.88 -20.57 -0.03
N ALA A 10 -18.27 -20.19 -1.16
CA ALA A 10 -17.05 -19.37 -1.13
C ALA A 10 -17.28 -18.02 -0.41
N ASP A 11 -18.52 -17.52 -0.42
CA ASP A 11 -18.96 -16.28 0.27
C ASP A 11 -18.91 -16.42 1.81
N ASP A 12 -19.04 -17.64 2.35
CA ASP A 12 -18.96 -17.88 3.80
C ASP A 12 -17.53 -17.73 4.35
N GLN A 13 -16.49 -17.76 3.51
CA GLN A 13 -15.09 -17.67 3.98
C GLN A 13 -14.70 -16.28 4.52
N CYS A 14 -15.40 -15.22 4.11
CA CYS A 14 -15.19 -13.85 4.59
C CYS A 14 -16.21 -13.44 5.68
N LYS A 15 -17.10 -14.35 6.09
CA LYS A 15 -18.01 -14.09 7.21
C LYS A 15 -17.20 -14.08 8.51
N PRO A 16 -17.35 -13.07 9.39
CA PRO A 16 -16.64 -13.05 10.66
C PRO A 16 -16.93 -14.33 11.45
N LEU A 17 -15.87 -15.02 11.86
CA LEU A 17 -15.98 -16.30 12.56
C LEU A 17 -16.85 -16.15 13.83
N PRO A 18 -17.69 -17.15 14.16
CA PRO A 18 -18.63 -17.00 15.27
C PRO A 18 -17.91 -16.74 16.60
N VAL A 19 -18.34 -15.71 17.32
CA VAL A 19 -17.84 -15.41 18.67
C VAL A 19 -18.41 -16.45 19.64
N LEU A 20 -17.52 -17.20 20.29
CA LEU A 20 -17.88 -18.16 21.33
C LEU A 20 -18.42 -17.44 22.57
N ALA A 21 -19.53 -17.93 23.13
CA ALA A 21 -19.96 -17.57 24.47
C ALA A 21 -19.01 -18.16 25.53
N ALA A 22 -19.03 -17.61 26.75
CA ALA A 22 -18.25 -18.15 27.86
C ALA A 22 -18.65 -19.61 28.16
N PRO A 23 -17.70 -20.52 28.41
CA PRO A 23 -18.03 -21.90 28.77
C PRO A 23 -18.71 -21.95 30.14
N THR A 24 -19.69 -22.83 30.27
CA THR A 24 -20.29 -23.17 31.56
C THR A 24 -19.41 -24.18 32.27
N VAL A 25 -18.97 -23.84 33.49
CA VAL A 25 -18.07 -24.67 34.30
C VAL A 25 -18.82 -25.18 35.53
N THR A 26 -18.86 -26.49 35.73
CA THR A 26 -19.50 -27.16 36.85
C THR A 26 -18.46 -27.92 37.66
N VAL A 27 -18.48 -27.75 38.99
CA VAL A 27 -17.63 -28.50 39.92
C VAL A 27 -18.29 -29.83 40.25
N ASN A 28 -17.53 -30.91 40.18
CA ASN A 28 -17.95 -32.24 40.64
C ASN A 28 -16.92 -32.73 41.68
N GLY A 29 -17.36 -32.91 42.92
CA GLY A 29 -16.50 -33.17 44.07
C GLY A 29 -16.65 -32.10 45.14
N LYS A 30 -15.60 -31.87 45.92
CA LYS A 30 -15.59 -30.94 47.06
C LYS A 30 -15.58 -29.47 46.64
N THR A 31 -16.63 -28.75 47.03
CA THR A 31 -16.80 -27.32 46.79
C THR A 31 -16.22 -26.43 47.91
N ASP A 32 -15.43 -26.98 48.83
CA ASP A 32 -14.90 -26.28 50.02
C ASP A 32 -13.61 -25.48 49.75
N GLY A 33 -13.05 -25.57 48.55
CA GLY A 33 -11.86 -24.82 48.15
C GLY A 33 -12.12 -23.36 47.77
N ASN A 34 -11.15 -22.51 48.10
CA ASN A 34 -11.17 -21.08 47.79
C ASN A 34 -10.53 -20.73 46.43
N GLN A 35 -10.27 -21.72 45.58
CA GLN A 35 -9.43 -21.54 44.39
C GLN A 35 -10.23 -21.20 43.15
N ASN A 36 -9.89 -20.08 42.51
CA ASN A 36 -10.51 -19.64 41.26
C ASN A 36 -9.86 -20.35 40.07
N PHE A 37 -10.62 -21.18 39.38
CA PHE A 37 -10.27 -21.74 38.09
C PHE A 37 -10.97 -20.96 36.98
N SER A 38 -10.28 -20.77 35.85
CA SER A 38 -10.79 -20.03 34.70
C SER A 38 -10.42 -20.72 33.39
N TYR A 39 -11.41 -20.87 32.51
CA TYR A 39 -11.34 -21.62 31.27
C TYR A 39 -11.76 -20.78 30.07
N VAL A 40 -11.00 -20.88 28.98
CA VAL A 40 -11.36 -20.32 27.66
C VAL A 40 -11.32 -21.42 26.60
N VAL A 41 -12.19 -21.30 25.61
CA VAL A 41 -12.32 -22.23 24.49
C VAL A 41 -11.96 -21.51 23.19
N VAL A 42 -11.24 -22.19 22.30
CA VAL A 42 -10.97 -21.76 20.93
C VAL A 42 -11.57 -22.80 19.99
N ALA A 43 -12.38 -22.35 19.02
CA ALA A 43 -12.89 -23.18 17.94
C ALA A 43 -11.96 -23.06 16.73
N HIS A 44 -11.59 -24.20 16.17
CA HIS A 44 -10.85 -24.33 14.91
C HIS A 44 -11.80 -24.74 13.79
N PHE A 45 -11.45 -24.35 12.58
CA PHE A 45 -12.17 -24.54 11.34
C PHE A 45 -11.16 -24.84 10.23
N PRO A 46 -11.56 -25.46 9.11
CA PRO A 46 -10.66 -25.75 8.00
C PRO A 46 -9.95 -24.51 7.39
N ASN A 47 -10.48 -23.31 7.62
CA ASN A 47 -9.93 -22.04 7.17
C ASN A 47 -9.27 -21.19 8.28
N GLY A 48 -9.38 -21.55 9.57
CA GLY A 48 -8.78 -20.78 10.65
C GLY A 48 -9.32 -21.06 12.05
N SER A 49 -8.99 -20.19 13.02
CA SER A 49 -9.44 -20.29 14.41
C SER A 49 -10.27 -19.06 14.77
N ALA A 50 -11.37 -19.25 15.48
CA ALA A 50 -12.14 -18.14 16.05
C ALA A 50 -11.37 -17.45 17.17
N ALA A 51 -11.78 -16.23 17.52
CA ALA A 51 -11.34 -15.58 18.75
C ALA A 51 -11.71 -16.46 19.98
N ALA A 52 -10.84 -16.46 20.98
CA ALA A 52 -11.09 -17.18 22.23
C ALA A 52 -12.38 -16.71 22.91
N SER A 53 -13.11 -17.64 23.52
CA SER A 53 -14.29 -17.30 24.32
C SER A 53 -13.94 -16.35 25.48
N PRO A 54 -14.88 -15.54 25.97
CA PRO A 54 -14.77 -14.96 27.31
C PRO A 54 -14.54 -16.08 28.35
N PRO A 55 -13.84 -15.81 29.47
CA PRO A 55 -13.51 -16.82 30.46
C PRO A 55 -14.73 -17.28 31.27
N GLY A 56 -14.97 -18.59 31.30
CA GLY A 56 -15.85 -19.22 32.28
C GLY A 56 -15.06 -19.55 33.54
N SER A 57 -15.52 -19.12 34.71
CA SER A 57 -14.76 -19.27 35.96
C SER A 57 -15.58 -19.91 37.08
N VAL A 58 -14.92 -20.68 37.95
CA VAL A 58 -15.55 -21.36 39.10
C VAL A 58 -14.60 -21.43 40.29
N LYS A 59 -15.16 -21.60 41.50
CA LYS A 59 -14.40 -21.94 42.72
C LYS A 59 -14.46 -23.44 42.99
N ASN A 60 -13.31 -24.09 43.17
CA ASN A 60 -13.20 -25.51 43.48
C ASN A 60 -12.12 -25.76 44.57
N GLY A 61 -12.02 -27.00 45.06
CA GLY A 61 -10.97 -27.57 45.91
C GLY A 61 -9.53 -27.19 45.49
N SER A 62 -8.57 -27.42 46.40
CA SER A 62 -7.18 -27.01 46.19
C SER A 62 -6.52 -27.65 44.97
N ASP A 63 -6.96 -28.85 44.57
CA ASP A 63 -6.36 -29.61 43.49
C ASP A 63 -7.44 -30.31 42.65
N VAL A 64 -7.29 -30.24 41.33
CA VAL A 64 -8.12 -30.97 40.38
C VAL A 64 -7.62 -32.42 40.30
N SER A 65 -8.50 -33.37 40.60
CA SER A 65 -8.20 -34.81 40.68
C SER A 65 -9.33 -35.67 40.09
N ALA A 66 -9.11 -36.98 39.99
CA ALA A 66 -10.13 -37.92 39.51
C ALA A 66 -11.38 -38.00 40.42
N ALA A 67 -11.31 -37.51 41.67
CA ALA A 67 -12.45 -37.44 42.59
C ALA A 67 -13.04 -36.01 42.71
N ASP A 68 -12.26 -34.99 42.36
CA ASP A 68 -12.58 -33.56 42.51
C ASP A 68 -12.22 -32.84 41.19
N PHE A 69 -13.15 -32.80 40.24
CA PHE A 69 -12.90 -32.36 38.85
C PHE A 69 -13.84 -31.25 38.38
N ASN A 70 -13.42 -30.52 37.34
CA ASN A 70 -14.25 -29.52 36.68
C ASN A 70 -14.79 -30.07 35.36
N THR A 71 -16.10 -29.98 35.16
CA THR A 71 -16.74 -30.20 33.84
C THR A 71 -16.90 -28.85 33.16
N VAL A 72 -16.27 -28.68 31.99
CA VAL A 72 -16.32 -27.48 31.17
C VAL A 72 -17.18 -27.80 29.95
N SER A 73 -18.21 -27.00 29.67
CA SER A 73 -19.07 -27.22 28.50
C SER A 73 -19.40 -25.91 27.76
N TRP A 74 -19.59 -26.02 26.46
CA TRP A 74 -19.89 -24.88 25.58
C TRP A 74 -20.82 -25.28 24.44
N ALA A 75 -21.51 -24.30 23.85
CA ALA A 75 -22.34 -24.53 22.68
C ALA A 75 -21.44 -24.88 21.47
N ALA A 76 -21.82 -25.92 20.71
CA ALA A 76 -21.12 -26.30 19.51
C ALA A 76 -21.25 -25.18 18.45
N VAL A 77 -20.13 -24.80 17.84
CA VAL A 77 -20.06 -23.79 16.78
C VAL A 77 -20.17 -24.48 15.42
N PRO A 78 -21.20 -24.19 14.61
CA PRO A 78 -21.39 -24.85 13.33
C PRO A 78 -20.19 -24.69 12.39
N GLY A 79 -19.70 -25.80 11.84
CA GLY A 79 -18.58 -25.84 10.89
C GLY A 79 -17.19 -25.90 11.53
N ALA A 80 -17.07 -25.87 12.87
CA ALA A 80 -15.81 -26.12 13.54
C ALA A 80 -15.37 -27.59 13.39
N ASP A 81 -14.08 -27.83 13.16
CA ASP A 81 -13.48 -29.16 13.03
C ASP A 81 -12.85 -29.66 14.34
N ARG A 82 -12.32 -28.74 15.16
CA ARG A 82 -11.67 -29.02 16.45
C ARG A 82 -11.96 -27.93 17.48
N TYR A 83 -11.85 -28.28 18.76
CA TYR A 83 -11.79 -27.34 19.86
C TYR A 83 -10.51 -27.50 20.68
N GLU A 84 -10.00 -26.38 21.18
CA GLU A 84 -8.93 -26.33 22.19
C GLU A 84 -9.42 -25.62 23.44
N VAL A 85 -9.12 -26.18 24.61
CA VAL A 85 -9.49 -25.65 25.92
C VAL A 85 -8.24 -25.30 26.70
N TYR A 86 -8.22 -24.10 27.25
CA TYR A 86 -7.11 -23.57 28.03
C TYR A 86 -7.57 -23.22 29.44
N ARG A 87 -6.70 -23.48 30.43
CA ARG A 87 -6.92 -23.12 31.84
C ARG A 87 -5.99 -21.98 32.24
N THR A 88 -6.55 -20.78 32.33
CA THR A 88 -5.80 -19.52 32.44
C THR A 88 -5.30 -19.25 33.87
N VAL A 89 -5.99 -19.77 34.90
CA VAL A 89 -5.61 -19.63 36.31
C VAL A 89 -5.89 -20.94 37.06
N GLY A 90 -4.95 -21.35 37.91
CA GLY A 90 -5.10 -22.43 38.88
C GLY A 90 -4.78 -22.00 40.32
N PRO A 91 -4.64 -22.96 41.26
CA PRO A 91 -4.66 -22.75 42.72
C PRO A 91 -3.66 -21.77 43.36
N ASN A 92 -2.72 -21.21 42.61
CA ASN A 92 -1.72 -20.27 43.11
C ASN A 92 -1.47 -19.12 42.12
N GLY A 93 -2.46 -18.77 41.29
CA GLY A 93 -2.29 -17.81 40.19
C GLY A 93 -1.52 -18.36 38.97
N VAL A 94 -1.08 -19.62 39.04
CA VAL A 94 -0.30 -20.29 37.98
C VAL A 94 -1.17 -20.54 36.76
N LYS A 95 -0.73 -20.02 35.60
CA LYS A 95 -1.35 -20.32 34.30
C LYS A 95 -1.00 -21.76 33.89
N LYS A 96 -2.00 -22.60 33.61
CA LYS A 96 -1.79 -24.04 33.28
C LYS A 96 -1.78 -24.33 31.77
N GLY A 97 -2.02 -23.33 30.92
CA GLY A 97 -1.90 -23.43 29.46
C GLY A 97 -3.00 -24.27 28.80
N HIS A 98 -2.68 -24.87 27.66
CA HIS A 98 -3.54 -25.79 26.92
C HIS A 98 -3.72 -27.09 27.71
N ILE A 99 -4.97 -27.46 28.00
CA ILE A 99 -5.29 -28.66 28.80
C ILE A 99 -5.96 -29.77 27.97
N TYR A 100 -6.61 -29.44 26.87
CA TYR A 100 -7.37 -30.39 26.05
C TYR A 100 -7.59 -29.89 24.63
N GLY A 101 -7.30 -30.74 23.66
CA GLY A 101 -7.70 -30.58 22.26
C GLY A 101 -8.50 -31.79 21.80
N THR A 102 -9.50 -31.57 20.94
CA THR A 102 -10.33 -32.65 20.38
C THR A 102 -10.54 -32.49 18.88
N ASP A 103 -10.22 -33.52 18.11
CA ASP A 103 -10.45 -33.61 16.66
C ASP A 103 -11.87 -34.13 16.33
N ALA A 104 -12.80 -34.06 17.29
CA ALA A 104 -14.12 -34.66 17.18
C ALA A 104 -15.17 -33.68 16.64
N ILE A 105 -15.77 -34.03 15.49
CA ILE A 105 -17.06 -33.52 15.04
C ILE A 105 -18.12 -33.97 16.07
N VAL A 106 -18.47 -33.09 17.01
CA VAL A 106 -19.49 -33.38 18.02
C VAL A 106 -20.87 -33.30 17.38
N SER A 107 -21.55 -34.44 17.28
CA SER A 107 -22.93 -34.54 16.79
C SER A 107 -23.93 -34.17 17.89
N GLY A 108 -23.88 -32.91 18.35
CA GLY A 108 -24.76 -32.37 19.37
C GLY A 108 -24.56 -30.86 19.58
N ASN A 109 -25.56 -30.20 20.17
CA ASN A 109 -25.53 -28.74 20.38
C ASN A 109 -24.56 -28.27 21.46
N GLN A 110 -23.95 -29.19 22.21
CA GLN A 110 -23.08 -28.90 23.35
C GLN A 110 -21.87 -29.85 23.33
N VAL A 111 -20.70 -29.29 23.56
CA VAL A 111 -19.43 -30.01 23.76
C VAL A 111 -19.08 -29.95 25.24
N THR A 112 -18.54 -31.04 25.76
CA THR A 112 -18.19 -31.17 27.18
C THR A 112 -16.81 -31.80 27.35
N HIS A 113 -15.98 -31.20 28.20
CA HIS A 113 -14.68 -31.71 28.63
C HIS A 113 -14.66 -31.89 30.16
N VAL A 114 -13.93 -32.89 30.63
CA VAL A 114 -13.69 -33.17 32.05
C VAL A 114 -12.21 -32.96 32.33
N ASP A 115 -11.91 -31.95 33.15
CA ASP A 115 -10.57 -31.65 33.66
C ASP A 115 -10.42 -32.44 34.98
N ASP A 116 -9.92 -33.67 34.89
CA ASP A 116 -9.74 -34.66 35.99
C ASP A 116 -8.27 -34.95 36.34
N LYS A 117 -7.32 -34.45 35.54
CA LYS A 117 -5.90 -34.78 35.67
C LYS A 117 -5.10 -33.74 36.45
N ALA A 118 -4.64 -34.17 37.62
CA ALA A 118 -3.54 -33.55 38.37
C ALA A 118 -2.18 -33.63 37.64
N GLY A 119 -2.10 -34.39 36.55
CA GLY A 119 -0.86 -34.65 35.81
C GLY A 119 -0.19 -33.40 35.25
N THR A 120 1.14 -33.44 35.14
CA THR A 120 1.91 -32.49 34.35
C THR A 120 1.34 -32.43 32.94
N PRO A 121 1.09 -31.24 32.36
CA PRO A 121 0.61 -31.14 31.00
C PRO A 121 1.62 -31.80 30.05
N PRO A 122 1.19 -32.30 28.87
CA PRO A 122 2.14 -32.65 27.83
C PRO A 122 3.04 -31.43 27.61
N LYS A 123 4.37 -31.63 27.64
CA LYS A 123 5.30 -30.54 27.38
C LYS A 123 4.91 -29.89 26.06
N LEU A 124 4.60 -28.60 26.11
CA LEU A 124 4.64 -27.78 24.91
C LEU A 124 6.01 -28.00 24.28
N ARG A 125 6.05 -28.12 22.95
CA ARG A 125 7.30 -28.30 22.23
C ARG A 125 8.13 -27.04 22.48
N ASP A 126 9.15 -27.14 23.34
CA ASP A 126 9.90 -26.01 23.89
C ASP A 126 10.31 -25.03 22.77
N GLY A 127 9.65 -23.86 22.69
CA GLY A 127 9.78 -22.97 21.55
C GLY A 127 8.74 -21.86 21.37
N ASP A 128 7.55 -21.95 21.97
CA ASP A 128 6.50 -20.91 21.82
C ASP A 128 5.85 -20.52 23.16
N ASP A 129 6.62 -19.81 23.98
CA ASP A 129 6.17 -19.18 25.25
C ASP A 129 5.61 -17.76 25.02
N SER A 130 5.19 -17.44 23.78
CA SER A 130 4.67 -16.12 23.42
C SER A 130 3.24 -15.91 23.94
N THR A 131 3.09 -15.69 25.24
CA THR A 131 1.81 -15.23 25.81
C THR A 131 1.34 -13.97 25.05
N PRO A 132 0.12 -13.95 24.47
CA PRO A 132 -0.35 -12.84 23.64
C PRO A 132 -0.72 -11.64 24.53
N SER A 133 0.31 -10.95 25.01
CA SER A 133 0.24 -9.79 25.91
C SER A 133 0.20 -8.47 25.12
N GLY A 134 -0.40 -8.51 23.93
CA GLY A 134 -0.57 -7.36 23.06
C GLY A 134 -1.83 -7.53 22.23
N ILE A 135 -2.63 -6.48 22.12
CA ILE A 135 -3.62 -6.34 21.04
C ILE A 135 -2.82 -6.06 19.77
N THR A 136 -2.18 -7.10 19.23
CA THR A 136 -1.77 -7.10 17.84
C THR A 136 -3.05 -7.02 17.05
N LEU A 137 -3.20 -5.96 16.26
CA LEU A 137 -4.32 -5.79 15.37
C LEU A 137 -4.15 -6.79 14.21
N LEU A 138 -4.49 -8.05 14.50
CA LEU A 138 -4.65 -9.15 13.56
C LEU A 138 -5.82 -8.80 12.64
N LEU A 139 -5.55 -7.89 11.71
CA LEU A 139 -6.14 -7.94 10.38
C LEU A 139 -6.01 -9.40 9.95
N ASP A 140 -7.12 -10.11 9.82
CA ASP A 140 -7.08 -11.47 9.29
C ASP A 140 -6.68 -11.36 7.81
N THR A 141 -5.37 -11.45 7.58
CA THR A 141 -4.76 -11.26 6.27
C THR A 141 -5.28 -12.27 5.27
N ARG A 142 -5.91 -13.38 5.69
CA ARG A 142 -6.59 -14.30 4.78
C ARG A 142 -7.80 -13.67 4.12
N CYS A 143 -8.59 -12.83 4.80
CA CYS A 143 -9.73 -12.15 4.18
C CYS A 143 -9.28 -11.04 3.24
N ILE A 144 -8.27 -10.26 3.65
CA ILE A 144 -7.76 -9.13 2.84
C ILE A 144 -6.96 -9.62 1.62
N LEU A 145 -6.17 -10.69 1.77
CA LEU A 145 -5.33 -11.27 0.72
C LEU A 145 -5.98 -12.44 -0.05
N SER A 146 -7.23 -12.83 0.22
CA SER A 146 -7.95 -13.83 -0.60
C SER A 146 -8.90 -13.24 -1.63
N SER A 147 -9.29 -11.97 -1.50
CA SER A 147 -10.07 -11.32 -2.56
C SER A 147 -9.26 -11.35 -3.87
N SER A 148 -9.96 -11.50 -4.99
CA SER A 148 -9.39 -11.33 -6.34
C SER A 148 -8.98 -9.87 -6.61
N ASP A 149 -9.46 -8.95 -5.77
CA ASP A 149 -9.46 -7.52 -6.01
C ASP A 149 -8.51 -6.80 -5.02
N THR A 150 -7.56 -7.54 -4.43
CA THR A 150 -6.41 -7.05 -3.67
C THR A 150 -5.12 -7.42 -4.41
N ARG A 151 -4.21 -6.45 -4.60
CA ARG A 151 -2.85 -6.67 -5.14
C ARG A 151 -1.78 -6.02 -4.27
N ILE A 152 -0.57 -6.60 -4.26
CA ILE A 152 0.62 -6.04 -3.62
C ILE A 152 1.79 -6.17 -4.60
N VAL A 153 2.06 -5.12 -5.36
CA VAL A 153 3.03 -5.14 -6.45
C VAL A 153 4.31 -4.40 -6.06
N VAL A 154 5.44 -5.08 -6.21
CA VAL A 154 6.78 -4.50 -6.07
C VAL A 154 7.45 -4.46 -7.44
N GLY A 155 8.04 -3.33 -7.81
CA GLY A 155 8.57 -3.15 -9.17
C GLY A 155 9.50 -1.97 -9.33
N GLY A 156 9.74 -1.59 -10.59
CA GLY A 156 10.39 -0.35 -10.98
C GLY A 156 9.52 0.44 -11.94
N GLU A 157 9.49 1.76 -11.78
CA GLU A 157 8.86 2.71 -12.71
C GLU A 157 9.90 3.72 -13.20
N ASP A 158 9.95 3.94 -14.52
CA ASP A 158 10.59 5.11 -15.12
C ASP A 158 9.52 6.16 -15.38
N GLY A 159 9.86 7.44 -15.21
CA GLY A 159 8.89 8.51 -15.41
C GLY A 159 9.52 9.90 -15.30
N ALA A 160 8.80 10.89 -15.81
CA ALA A 160 9.21 12.28 -15.76
C ALA A 160 8.00 13.22 -15.78
N PRO A 161 8.07 14.35 -15.06
CA PRO A 161 7.37 15.56 -15.47
C PRO A 161 7.88 16.05 -16.83
N SER A 162 7.03 16.72 -17.61
CA SER A 162 7.37 17.33 -18.88
C SER A 162 8.61 18.23 -18.75
N ALA A 163 9.58 18.07 -19.67
CA ALA A 163 10.86 18.78 -19.70
C ALA A 163 11.83 18.51 -18.53
N MET A 164 11.60 17.49 -17.71
CA MET A 164 12.60 16.95 -16.76
C MET A 164 13.24 15.66 -17.29
N PRO A 165 14.48 15.32 -16.88
CA PRO A 165 15.05 14.00 -17.14
C PRO A 165 14.19 12.89 -16.53
N THR A 166 14.23 11.70 -17.13
CA THR A 166 13.50 10.54 -16.57
C THR A 166 14.23 9.99 -15.34
N SER A 167 13.46 9.49 -14.38
CA SER A 167 13.99 8.82 -13.20
C SER A 167 13.44 7.41 -13.05
N LEU A 168 14.35 6.45 -12.91
CA LEU A 168 14.02 5.10 -12.48
C LEU A 168 13.86 5.09 -10.95
N ASN A 169 12.68 4.70 -10.49
CA ASN A 169 12.30 4.61 -9.08
C ASN A 169 11.82 3.17 -8.80
N ALA A 170 12.16 2.61 -7.63
CA ALA A 170 11.53 1.40 -7.13
C ALA A 170 10.13 1.74 -6.59
N VAL A 171 9.17 0.83 -6.73
CA VAL A 171 7.78 1.03 -6.27
C VAL A 171 7.29 -0.10 -5.38
N LEU A 172 6.42 0.25 -4.43
CA LEU A 172 5.49 -0.65 -3.76
C LEU A 172 4.07 -0.07 -3.95
N ASP A 173 3.20 -0.84 -4.60
CA ASP A 173 1.81 -0.49 -4.93
C ASP A 173 0.88 -1.49 -4.23
N VAL A 174 -0.04 -0.99 -3.41
CA VAL A 174 -1.02 -1.80 -2.67
C VAL A 174 -2.40 -1.27 -3.01
N MET A 175 -3.14 -2.00 -3.83
CA MET A 175 -4.52 -1.68 -4.15
C MET A 175 -5.46 -2.70 -3.50
N LEU A 176 -6.44 -2.17 -2.78
CA LEU A 176 -7.53 -2.89 -2.12
C LEU A 176 -8.84 -2.48 -2.80
N MET A 177 -9.69 -3.43 -3.14
CA MET A 177 -11.07 -3.17 -3.54
C MET A 177 -12.04 -4.03 -2.72
N ALA A 178 -13.22 -3.49 -2.43
CA ALA A 178 -14.26 -4.19 -1.69
C ALA A 178 -15.67 -3.75 -2.16
N PRO A 179 -16.64 -4.67 -2.27
CA PRO A 179 -18.03 -4.31 -2.50
C PRO A 179 -18.62 -3.65 -1.24
N ILE A 180 -19.06 -2.39 -1.37
CA ILE A 180 -19.81 -1.66 -0.32
C ILE A 180 -21.30 -1.99 -0.42
N ALA A 181 -21.81 -2.11 -1.64
CA ALA A 181 -23.17 -2.55 -1.93
C ALA A 181 -23.22 -3.29 -3.28
N ARG A 182 -24.37 -3.91 -3.58
CA ARG A 182 -24.63 -4.72 -4.79
C ARG A 182 -24.29 -4.06 -6.14
N ARG A 183 -24.09 -2.73 -6.19
CA ARG A 183 -23.69 -1.94 -7.36
C ARG A 183 -22.73 -0.79 -7.00
N LEU A 184 -22.00 -0.92 -5.89
CA LEU A 184 -21.07 0.10 -5.43
C LEU A 184 -19.84 -0.61 -4.86
N GLY A 185 -18.74 -0.57 -5.60
CA GLY A 185 -17.41 -0.87 -5.09
C GLY A 185 -16.82 0.34 -4.39
N GLY A 186 -15.97 0.09 -3.41
CA GLY A 186 -15.03 1.06 -2.86
C GLY A 186 -13.62 0.53 -3.05
N TRP A 187 -12.66 1.43 -3.27
CA TRP A 187 -11.27 1.05 -3.50
C TRP A 187 -10.29 2.06 -2.89
N LEU A 188 -9.12 1.55 -2.51
CA LEU A 188 -8.00 2.29 -1.94
C LEU A 188 -6.71 1.81 -2.61
N ASP A 189 -5.92 2.73 -3.12
CA ASP A 189 -4.62 2.51 -3.75
C ASP A 189 -3.56 3.30 -2.96
N LEU A 190 -2.55 2.60 -2.46
CA LEU A 190 -1.42 3.13 -1.71
C LEU A 190 -0.13 2.81 -2.46
N ARG A 191 0.51 3.84 -3.02
CA ARG A 191 1.80 3.72 -3.71
C ARG A 191 2.91 4.45 -2.95
N LEU A 192 3.99 3.73 -2.68
CA LEU A 192 5.28 4.28 -2.23
C LEU A 192 6.26 4.19 -3.41
N SER A 193 6.99 5.28 -3.67
CA SER A 193 8.01 5.35 -4.73
C SER A 193 9.35 5.80 -4.16
N SER A 194 10.45 5.24 -4.68
CA SER A 194 11.78 5.58 -4.21
C SER A 194 12.27 6.93 -4.70
N ALA A 195 13.39 7.40 -4.12
CA ALA A 195 14.17 8.46 -4.74
C ALA A 195 14.67 8.03 -6.13
N PRO A 196 14.80 8.97 -7.07
CA PRO A 196 15.57 8.77 -8.30
C PRO A 196 16.96 8.23 -8.00
N ALA A 197 17.25 7.02 -8.49
CA ALA A 197 18.63 6.56 -8.53
C ALA A 197 19.34 7.27 -9.69
N ALA A 198 20.35 8.09 -9.40
CA ALA A 198 21.15 8.77 -10.42
C ALA A 198 21.71 7.74 -11.41
N SER A 199 21.24 7.79 -12.66
CA SER A 199 21.29 6.65 -13.56
C SER A 199 22.69 6.39 -14.12
N SER A 200 23.30 5.28 -13.70
CA SER A 200 24.34 4.59 -14.48
C SER A 200 24.04 3.09 -14.58
N THR A 201 22.96 2.78 -15.30
CA THR A 201 22.62 1.41 -15.76
C THR A 201 22.16 0.44 -14.66
N VAL A 202 20.98 0.69 -14.07
CA VAL A 202 20.22 -0.40 -13.41
C VAL A 202 19.54 -1.22 -14.50
N THR A 203 20.02 -2.44 -14.71
CA THR A 203 19.42 -3.39 -15.65
C THR A 203 18.25 -4.12 -15.02
N ILE A 204 17.26 -4.54 -15.83
CA ILE A 204 16.16 -5.41 -15.38
C ILE A 204 16.69 -6.70 -14.75
N GLY A 205 17.85 -7.20 -15.21
CA GLY A 205 18.58 -8.31 -14.60
C GLY A 205 18.90 -8.07 -13.12
N GLN A 206 19.38 -6.89 -12.75
CA GLN A 206 19.69 -6.56 -11.35
C GLN A 206 18.43 -6.54 -10.47
N LEU A 207 17.31 -5.99 -10.96
CA LEU A 207 16.02 -6.04 -10.25
C LEU A 207 15.54 -7.49 -10.07
N SER A 208 15.68 -8.34 -11.09
CA SER A 208 15.32 -9.77 -10.99
C SER A 208 16.19 -10.52 -9.97
N SER A 209 17.49 -10.22 -9.90
CA SER A 209 18.39 -10.81 -8.88
C SER A 209 18.10 -10.28 -7.47
N ALA A 210 17.68 -9.02 -7.34
CA ALA A 210 17.28 -8.42 -6.07
C ALA A 210 15.99 -9.04 -5.52
N LEU A 211 15.02 -9.34 -6.40
CA LEU A 211 13.76 -10.01 -6.04
C LEU A 211 13.94 -11.52 -5.80
N GLY A 212 14.83 -12.18 -6.53
CA GLY A 212 15.13 -13.61 -6.37
C GLY A 212 15.95 -13.97 -5.12
N SER A 213 16.61 -12.98 -4.50
CA SER A 213 17.42 -13.16 -3.29
C SER A 213 16.89 -12.28 -2.17
N THR A 214 16.13 -12.89 -1.25
CA THR A 214 15.55 -12.23 -0.07
C THR A 214 16.62 -11.57 0.82
N THR A 215 17.84 -12.11 0.84
CA THR A 215 19.00 -11.48 1.46
C THR A 215 19.41 -10.19 0.73
N SER A 216 19.50 -10.18 -0.60
CA SER A 216 20.00 -9.02 -1.35
C SER A 216 19.12 -7.76 -1.24
N LEU A 217 17.78 -7.91 -1.29
CA LEU A 217 16.87 -6.79 -1.05
C LEU A 217 17.10 -6.22 0.35
N SER A 218 17.21 -7.10 1.36
CA SER A 218 17.49 -6.70 2.74
C SER A 218 18.85 -6.01 2.89
N THR A 219 19.91 -6.47 2.23
CA THR A 219 21.25 -5.86 2.32
C THR A 219 21.30 -4.50 1.62
N SER A 220 20.60 -4.34 0.48
CA SER A 220 20.50 -3.03 -0.20
C SER A 220 19.70 -2.01 0.62
N LEU A 221 18.66 -2.46 1.35
CA LEU A 221 17.84 -1.65 2.25
C LEU A 221 18.46 -1.42 3.64
N GLN A 222 19.47 -2.21 4.04
CA GLN A 222 20.19 -2.06 5.31
C GLN A 222 21.44 -1.17 5.19
N GLY A 223 22.03 -1.07 3.99
CA GLY A 223 23.23 -0.25 3.75
C GLY A 223 22.93 1.23 3.54
N GLU A 224 21.91 1.55 2.75
CA GLU A 224 21.39 2.91 2.61
C GLU A 224 20.24 3.12 3.60
N ARG A 225 20.25 4.27 4.30
CA ARG A 225 19.21 4.59 5.27
C ARG A 225 17.83 4.66 4.58
N PHE A 226 16.82 4.11 5.24
CA PHE A 226 15.44 4.03 4.73
C PHE A 226 14.81 5.41 4.40
N ASP A 227 15.31 6.49 5.01
CA ASP A 227 14.95 7.88 4.73
C ASP A 227 15.32 8.32 3.30
N LYS A 228 16.39 7.78 2.70
CA LYS A 228 16.75 7.99 1.29
C LYS A 228 15.94 7.12 0.32
N VAL A 229 15.40 6.00 0.81
CA VAL A 229 14.72 4.99 -0.03
C VAL A 229 13.28 5.40 -0.33
N LEU A 230 12.66 6.27 0.46
CA LEU A 230 11.29 6.76 0.25
C LEU A 230 11.28 8.21 -0.22
N ALA A 231 10.94 8.45 -1.50
CA ALA A 231 10.80 9.81 -2.02
C ALA A 231 9.38 10.22 -2.37
N GLY A 232 8.44 9.29 -2.50
CA GLY A 232 7.04 9.62 -2.76
C GLY A 232 6.08 8.71 -2.02
N PHE A 233 4.97 9.30 -1.58
CA PHE A 233 3.76 8.60 -1.15
C PHE A 233 2.58 9.16 -1.93
N THR A 234 1.79 8.26 -2.51
CA THR A 234 0.53 8.57 -3.17
C THR A 234 -0.54 7.67 -2.57
N MET A 235 -1.67 8.27 -2.20
CA MET A 235 -2.88 7.57 -1.80
C MET A 235 -4.01 8.03 -2.69
N LYS A 236 -4.68 7.12 -3.38
CA LYS A 236 -5.93 7.39 -4.11
C LYS A 236 -7.02 6.50 -3.53
N MET A 237 -8.24 7.00 -3.40
CA MET A 237 -9.38 6.18 -3.03
C MET A 237 -10.65 6.68 -3.69
N GLY A 238 -11.64 5.82 -3.80
CA GLY A 238 -12.87 6.18 -4.47
C GLY A 238 -13.89 5.07 -4.50
N PHE A 239 -14.84 5.26 -5.41
CA PHE A 239 -15.95 4.36 -5.65
C PHE A 239 -15.98 3.95 -7.11
N ASP A 240 -16.48 2.75 -7.37
CA ASP A 240 -16.78 2.24 -8.71
C ASP A 240 -18.23 1.76 -8.80
N VAL A 241 -18.90 2.13 -9.89
CA VAL A 241 -20.30 1.78 -10.16
C VAL A 241 -20.37 1.11 -11.54
N PRO A 242 -20.70 -0.19 -11.63
CA PRO A 242 -20.76 -0.89 -12.90
C PRO A 242 -21.86 -0.33 -13.79
N ILE A 243 -21.49 0.13 -14.98
CA ILE A 243 -22.39 0.76 -15.95
C ILE A 243 -23.35 -0.29 -16.50
N LEU A 244 -22.83 -1.47 -16.82
CA LEU A 244 -23.59 -2.61 -17.30
C LEU A 244 -23.96 -3.51 -16.11
N ALA A 245 -25.14 -3.26 -15.54
CA ALA A 245 -25.61 -4.00 -14.38
C ALA A 245 -25.65 -5.53 -14.62
N ARG A 246 -24.62 -6.22 -14.12
CA ARG A 246 -24.41 -7.69 -14.13
C ARG A 246 -23.96 -8.32 -15.45
N GLN A 247 -23.73 -7.54 -16.51
CA GLN A 247 -23.26 -8.08 -17.79
C GLN A 247 -21.80 -7.66 -18.02
N ARG A 248 -20.87 -8.50 -17.54
CA ARG A 248 -19.51 -8.51 -18.08
C ARG A 248 -19.61 -8.87 -19.56
N LEU A 249 -19.06 -8.02 -20.41
CA LEU A 249 -18.97 -8.26 -21.84
C LEU A 249 -17.93 -9.35 -22.06
N ARG A 250 -18.38 -10.61 -22.17
CA ARG A 250 -17.53 -11.73 -22.58
C ARG A 250 -17.12 -11.49 -24.03
N MET A 251 -15.83 -11.26 -24.26
CA MET A 251 -15.28 -11.18 -25.62
C MET A 251 -14.95 -12.57 -26.16
N ASP A 252 -14.52 -13.46 -25.27
CA ASP A 252 -14.24 -14.87 -25.56
C ASP A 252 -14.42 -15.71 -24.28
N THR A 253 -14.19 -17.02 -24.36
CA THR A 253 -14.17 -17.97 -23.25
C THR A 253 -13.07 -17.70 -22.20
N GLN A 254 -12.06 -16.90 -22.56
CA GLN A 254 -10.89 -16.56 -21.74
C GLN A 254 -10.87 -15.10 -21.24
N TYR A 255 -11.74 -14.22 -21.76
CA TYR A 255 -11.70 -12.77 -21.48
C TYR A 255 -13.10 -12.18 -21.27
N SER A 256 -13.26 -11.39 -20.20
CA SER A 256 -14.46 -10.56 -20.02
C SER A 256 -14.13 -9.14 -19.57
N ILE A 257 -14.88 -8.18 -20.10
CA ILE A 257 -14.71 -6.75 -19.83
C ILE A 257 -15.86 -6.23 -18.96
N GLU A 258 -15.52 -5.42 -17.96
CA GLU A 258 -16.45 -4.81 -17.02
C GLU A 258 -16.19 -3.28 -16.98
N PRO A 259 -17.04 -2.47 -17.64
CA PRO A 259 -16.92 -1.02 -17.68
C PRO A 259 -17.68 -0.38 -16.50
N ASP A 260 -16.94 0.39 -15.70
CA ASP A 260 -17.42 1.06 -14.50
C ASP A 260 -17.28 2.59 -14.63
N ALA A 261 -18.23 3.32 -14.03
CA ALA A 261 -18.05 4.73 -13.75
C ALA A 261 -17.31 4.86 -12.41
N ILE A 262 -16.25 5.68 -12.37
CA ILE A 262 -15.45 5.91 -11.16
C ILE A 262 -15.46 7.36 -10.72
N PHE A 263 -15.41 7.57 -9.41
CA PHE A 263 -15.19 8.86 -8.77
C PHE A 263 -14.25 8.65 -7.58
N GLY A 264 -13.26 9.52 -7.41
CA GLY A 264 -12.29 9.40 -6.33
C GLY A 264 -11.58 10.69 -5.98
N PHE A 265 -10.80 10.59 -4.91
CA PHE A 265 -9.93 11.62 -4.38
C PHE A 265 -8.59 11.03 -4.00
N GLY A 266 -7.55 11.86 -4.01
CA GLY A 266 -6.20 11.42 -3.71
C GLY A 266 -5.35 12.48 -3.04
N LEU A 267 -4.27 12.00 -2.44
CA LEU A 267 -3.21 12.79 -1.82
C LEU A 267 -1.86 12.29 -2.35
N LYS A 268 -1.03 13.20 -2.84
CA LYS A 268 0.31 12.93 -3.35
C LYS A 268 1.31 13.82 -2.63
N THR A 269 2.38 13.22 -2.11
CA THR A 269 3.46 13.96 -1.45
C THR A 269 4.82 13.41 -1.87
N PRO A 270 5.81 14.26 -2.17
CA PRO A 270 7.18 13.86 -2.00
C PRO A 270 7.41 13.59 -0.49
N LEU A 271 8.03 12.47 -0.16
CA LEU A 271 8.54 12.16 1.19
C LEU A 271 10.00 12.61 1.34
N ASN A 272 10.77 12.52 0.25
CA ASN A 272 12.04 13.20 0.18
C ASN A 272 11.74 14.67 -0.15
N ALA A 273 11.83 15.53 0.86
CA ALA A 273 12.09 16.93 0.64
C ALA A 273 13.49 17.02 0.03
N GLN A 274 13.58 16.80 -1.28
CA GLN A 274 14.82 16.81 -2.01
C GLN A 274 15.31 18.25 -2.00
N VAL A 275 16.11 18.57 -0.97
CA VAL A 275 16.93 19.77 -0.89
C VAL A 275 18.09 19.57 -1.87
N ASP A 276 17.74 19.49 -3.15
CA ASP A 276 18.64 19.93 -4.20
C ASP A 276 19.10 21.32 -3.76
N ALA A 277 20.41 21.48 -3.58
CA ALA A 277 20.97 22.70 -3.01
C ALA A 277 20.38 23.90 -3.76
N PRO A 278 19.80 24.90 -3.06
CA PRO A 278 19.08 25.99 -3.71
C PRO A 278 19.87 26.57 -4.87
N GLN A 279 19.25 26.70 -6.04
CA GLN A 279 19.97 27.21 -7.20
C GLN A 279 20.30 28.68 -6.94
N THR A 280 21.56 28.93 -6.63
CA THR A 280 22.10 30.23 -6.24
C THR A 280 22.77 30.87 -7.43
N TYR A 281 22.44 32.14 -7.68
CA TYR A 281 23.04 32.93 -8.75
C TYR A 281 23.53 34.27 -8.22
N TYR A 282 24.71 34.70 -8.68
CA TYR A 282 25.28 35.99 -8.32
C TYR A 282 24.56 37.16 -8.99
N TYR A 283 24.26 38.19 -8.21
CA TYR A 283 23.64 39.43 -8.66
C TYR A 283 24.63 40.39 -9.34
N ASN A 284 25.94 40.27 -9.03
CA ASN A 284 27.01 41.14 -9.51
C ASN A 284 27.00 41.36 -11.04
N THR A 285 26.74 40.30 -11.81
CA THR A 285 26.73 40.29 -13.29
C THR A 285 25.33 40.36 -13.91
N ALA A 286 24.28 40.61 -13.11
CA ALA A 286 22.90 40.63 -13.58
C ALA A 286 22.63 41.81 -14.52
N SER A 287 22.28 41.50 -15.77
CA SER A 287 21.84 42.50 -16.77
C SER A 287 20.61 43.28 -16.29
N GLN A 288 20.44 44.52 -16.75
CA GLN A 288 19.32 45.39 -16.34
C GLN A 288 17.93 44.70 -16.38
N PRO A 289 17.56 43.92 -17.41
CA PRO A 289 16.29 43.18 -17.44
C PRO A 289 16.06 42.23 -16.25
N PHE A 290 17.13 41.67 -15.65
CA PHE A 290 17.02 40.83 -14.47
C PHE A 290 16.68 41.67 -13.22
N LYS A 291 17.23 42.88 -13.11
CA LYS A 291 16.89 43.83 -12.06
C LYS A 291 15.45 44.29 -12.16
N ASP A 292 15.02 44.58 -13.39
CA ASP A 292 13.64 44.99 -13.69
C ASP A 292 12.63 43.87 -13.37
N ALA A 293 13.03 42.60 -13.51
CA ALA A 293 12.23 41.43 -13.14
C ALA A 293 12.23 41.10 -11.63
N TYR A 294 13.29 41.48 -10.90
CA TYR A 294 13.45 41.23 -9.46
C TYR A 294 13.83 42.51 -8.69
N PRO A 295 12.99 43.56 -8.70
CA PRO A 295 13.30 44.85 -8.09
C PRO A 295 13.53 44.78 -6.57
N GLN A 296 13.07 43.71 -5.90
CA GLN A 296 13.34 43.42 -4.49
C GLN A 296 14.82 43.19 -4.15
N LEU A 297 15.71 43.02 -5.15
CA LEU A 297 17.15 42.83 -4.94
C LEU A 297 17.90 44.15 -4.66
N ASP A 298 17.40 45.26 -5.18
CA ASP A 298 17.85 46.63 -4.86
C ASP A 298 16.71 47.33 -4.10
N ASP A 299 16.58 47.09 -2.78
CA ASP A 299 15.61 47.80 -1.93
C ASP A 299 16.24 49.10 -1.37
N PRO A 300 15.98 50.28 -1.97
CA PRO A 300 16.58 51.54 -1.54
C PRO A 300 16.05 52.01 -0.18
N ILE A 301 14.87 51.53 0.24
CA ILE A 301 14.24 51.93 1.52
C ILE A 301 14.97 51.25 2.68
N ARG A 302 15.44 50.00 2.47
CA ARG A 302 16.23 49.26 3.47
C ARG A 302 17.75 49.45 3.34
N ASN A 303 18.22 50.13 2.29
CA ASN A 303 19.65 50.23 1.94
C ASN A 303 20.34 48.84 1.94
N LYS A 304 19.60 47.82 1.46
CA LYS A 304 20.06 46.44 1.37
C LYS A 304 20.30 46.09 -0.08
N LYS A 305 21.47 45.51 -0.33
CA LYS A 305 21.88 44.98 -1.62
C LYS A 305 22.19 43.50 -1.42
N TYR A 306 21.52 42.64 -2.17
CA TYR A 306 21.74 41.20 -2.12
C TYR A 306 22.74 40.82 -3.22
N ASP A 307 23.83 40.15 -2.85
CA ASP A 307 24.85 39.72 -3.82
C ASP A 307 24.52 38.37 -4.47
N VAL A 308 23.59 37.61 -3.87
CA VAL A 308 23.11 36.31 -4.36
C VAL A 308 21.59 36.26 -4.29
N ILE A 309 20.95 35.69 -5.32
CA ILE A 309 19.56 35.23 -5.27
C ILE A 309 19.56 33.70 -5.25
N ALA A 310 18.88 33.13 -4.26
CA ALA A 310 18.65 31.70 -4.13
C ALA A 310 17.23 31.38 -4.54
N PHE A 311 17.08 30.65 -5.64
CA PHE A 311 15.79 30.09 -6.02
C PHE A 311 15.56 28.79 -5.27
N VAL A 312 14.47 28.77 -4.50
CA VAL A 312 14.10 27.63 -3.66
C VAL A 312 12.69 27.20 -4.06
N PRO A 313 12.42 25.91 -4.30
CA PRO A 313 11.04 25.43 -4.37
C PRO A 313 10.30 25.88 -3.11
N GLN A 314 9.04 26.33 -3.23
CA GLN A 314 8.24 26.61 -2.05
C GLN A 314 8.13 25.34 -1.19
N ASP A 315 8.67 25.41 0.03
CA ASP A 315 8.46 24.36 1.02
C ASP A 315 6.96 24.20 1.28
N ARG A 316 6.51 22.95 1.37
CA ARG A 316 5.09 22.62 1.41
C ARG A 316 4.71 21.95 2.72
N SER A 317 3.99 22.71 3.52
CA SER A 317 3.29 22.26 4.72
C SER A 317 2.07 21.37 4.45
N ARG A 318 1.75 21.05 3.20
CA ARG A 318 0.56 20.25 2.83
C ARG A 318 0.80 19.35 1.63
N PHE A 319 0.15 18.19 1.65
CA PHE A 319 0.08 17.27 0.51
C PHE A 319 -0.62 17.92 -0.69
N TYR A 320 -0.25 17.51 -1.89
CA TYR A 320 -1.05 17.79 -3.07
C TYR A 320 -2.33 16.98 -3.00
N SER A 321 -3.46 17.64 -3.19
CA SER A 321 -4.76 17.00 -3.29
C SER A 321 -5.20 16.89 -4.74
N GLU A 322 -5.90 15.80 -5.05
CA GLU A 322 -6.54 15.56 -6.34
C GLU A 322 -7.97 15.04 -6.15
N TRP A 323 -8.83 15.31 -7.11
CA TRP A 323 -10.12 14.65 -7.28
C TRP A 323 -10.33 14.36 -8.76
N PHE A 324 -11.03 13.27 -9.07
CA PHE A 324 -11.24 12.83 -10.46
C PHE A 324 -12.54 12.04 -10.60
N ALA A 325 -13.10 12.09 -11.80
CA ALA A 325 -14.25 11.30 -12.23
C ALA A 325 -14.01 10.76 -13.64
N GLY A 326 -14.54 9.57 -13.96
CA GLY A 326 -14.37 9.03 -15.30
C GLY A 326 -14.81 7.58 -15.45
N LEU A 327 -14.12 6.87 -16.34
CA LEU A 327 -14.40 5.49 -16.71
C LEU A 327 -13.22 4.60 -16.30
N ARG A 328 -13.55 3.44 -15.73
CA ARG A 328 -12.62 2.33 -15.45
C ARG A 328 -13.03 1.13 -16.28
N LEU A 329 -12.08 0.54 -16.98
CA LEU A 329 -12.26 -0.69 -17.73
C LEU A 329 -11.52 -1.81 -17.00
N LYS A 330 -12.25 -2.76 -16.42
CA LYS A 330 -11.68 -3.97 -15.82
C LYS A 330 -11.67 -5.09 -16.86
N THR A 331 -10.55 -5.78 -17.02
CA THR A 331 -10.37 -6.95 -17.86
C THR A 331 -10.05 -8.17 -17.00
N HIS A 332 -10.95 -9.15 -17.01
CA HIS A 332 -10.82 -10.40 -16.25
C HIS A 332 -10.35 -11.53 -17.19
N HIS A 333 -9.36 -12.29 -16.73
CA HIS A 333 -8.79 -13.44 -17.43
C HIS A 333 -9.35 -14.75 -16.85
N TYR A 334 -9.52 -15.77 -17.71
CA TYR A 334 -9.99 -17.09 -17.33
C TYR A 334 -9.18 -18.16 -18.09
N HIS A 335 -8.45 -19.02 -17.38
CA HIS A 335 -7.79 -20.18 -17.98
C HIS A 335 -8.81 -21.23 -18.42
N GLU A 336 -8.48 -21.88 -19.53
CA GLU A 336 -9.33 -22.90 -20.16
C GLU A 336 -9.05 -24.32 -19.62
N SER A 337 -7.96 -24.50 -18.86
CA SER A 337 -7.44 -25.80 -18.44
C SER A 337 -8.18 -26.46 -17.26
N ASP A 338 -8.92 -25.72 -16.44
CA ASP A 338 -9.72 -26.23 -15.30
C ASP A 338 -11.06 -26.87 -15.75
N ASN A 339 -10.99 -27.79 -16.73
CA ASN A 339 -12.13 -28.39 -17.46
C ASN A 339 -13.01 -29.39 -16.65
N ALA A 340 -13.42 -29.06 -15.41
CA ALA A 340 -14.26 -29.96 -14.56
C ALA A 340 -15.27 -29.30 -13.56
N ALA A 341 -16.54 -29.08 -13.99
CA ALA A 341 -17.84 -29.23 -13.26
C ALA A 341 -18.40 -28.36 -12.05
N HIS A 342 -18.44 -27.01 -12.00
CA HIS A 342 -19.33 -26.17 -11.12
C HIS A 342 -20.06 -25.32 -12.14
N THR A 343 -21.26 -25.71 -12.44
CA THR A 343 -21.88 -25.26 -13.65
C THR A 343 -22.20 -23.77 -13.60
N ASP A 344 -21.87 -22.98 -14.64
CA ASP A 344 -22.74 -21.85 -14.99
C ASP A 344 -24.16 -22.38 -15.31
N ALA A 345 -25.12 -21.53 -15.68
CA ALA A 345 -26.53 -21.96 -15.80
C ALA A 345 -26.80 -23.12 -16.80
N TYR A 346 -25.77 -23.60 -17.50
CA TYR A 346 -25.75 -24.78 -18.37
C TYR A 346 -24.79 -25.90 -17.93
N GLY A 347 -23.57 -25.63 -17.44
CA GLY A 347 -22.60 -26.74 -17.26
C GLY A 347 -21.17 -26.48 -16.76
N ASN A 348 -20.63 -25.25 -16.74
CA ASN A 348 -19.15 -25.11 -16.76
C ASN A 348 -18.46 -24.54 -15.48
N ARG A 349 -17.61 -25.32 -14.76
CA ARG A 349 -16.63 -24.79 -13.75
C ARG A 349 -15.66 -23.93 -14.56
N LYS A 350 -15.73 -22.61 -14.43
CA LYS A 350 -14.60 -21.75 -14.78
C LYS A 350 -14.27 -20.93 -13.55
N LYS A 351 -13.28 -21.43 -12.82
CA LYS A 351 -12.65 -20.74 -11.71
C LYS A 351 -12.06 -19.45 -12.28
N ILE A 352 -12.34 -18.31 -11.66
CA ILE A 352 -11.63 -17.07 -12.00
C ILE A 352 -10.21 -17.28 -11.53
N ASP A 353 -9.23 -17.12 -12.42
CA ASP A 353 -7.85 -17.14 -11.97
C ASP A 353 -7.63 -16.01 -10.99
N ALA A 354 -6.92 -16.31 -9.91
CA ALA A 354 -6.85 -15.43 -8.76
C ALA A 354 -5.95 -14.19 -9.02
N ALA A 355 -5.61 -13.90 -10.28
CA ALA A 355 -4.90 -12.71 -10.69
C ALA A 355 -5.82 -11.48 -10.61
N PHE A 356 -5.24 -10.35 -10.21
CA PHE A 356 -5.95 -9.07 -10.15
C PHE A 356 -6.35 -8.62 -11.56
N PRO A 357 -7.58 -8.11 -11.79
CA PRO A 357 -8.03 -7.73 -13.12
C PRO A 357 -7.17 -6.60 -13.71
N GLY A 358 -6.94 -6.65 -15.02
CA GLY A 358 -6.32 -5.53 -15.73
C GLY A 358 -7.23 -4.31 -15.66
N ILE A 359 -6.70 -3.15 -15.25
CA ILE A 359 -7.44 -1.90 -15.10
C ILE A 359 -6.92 -0.90 -16.14
N ILE A 360 -7.83 -0.23 -16.84
CA ILE A 360 -7.54 0.97 -17.63
C ILE A 360 -8.49 2.08 -17.17
N ASP A 361 -7.94 3.17 -16.64
CA ASP A 361 -8.68 4.32 -16.15
C ASP A 361 -8.53 5.50 -17.12
N ILE A 362 -9.64 6.14 -17.47
CA ILE A 362 -9.68 7.40 -18.22
C ILE A 362 -10.52 8.36 -17.38
N THR A 363 -9.88 9.35 -16.76
CA THR A 363 -10.53 10.27 -15.82
C THR A 363 -10.18 11.72 -16.07
N PHE A 364 -11.06 12.59 -15.59
CA PHE A 364 -10.92 14.04 -15.66
C PHE A 364 -11.18 14.61 -14.27
N GLY A 365 -10.43 15.65 -13.90
CA GLY A 365 -10.56 16.26 -12.58
C GLY A 365 -9.59 17.40 -12.36
N GLN A 366 -9.07 17.53 -11.15
CA GLN A 366 -8.01 18.47 -10.82
C GLN A 366 -6.93 17.78 -10.00
N ASN A 367 -5.66 18.07 -10.30
CA ASN A 367 -4.52 17.47 -9.62
C ASN A 367 -3.48 18.54 -9.29
N GLN A 368 -3.39 18.95 -8.02
CA GLN A 368 -2.47 20.00 -7.59
C GLN A 368 -0.98 19.66 -7.87
N ALA A 369 -0.61 18.40 -8.06
CA ALA A 369 0.78 18.02 -8.37
C ALA A 369 1.21 18.36 -9.82
N ILE A 370 0.21 18.51 -10.69
CA ILE A 370 0.28 18.85 -12.11
C ILE A 370 0.08 20.37 -12.30
N THR A 371 -0.85 20.96 -11.53
CA THR A 371 -1.32 22.35 -11.68
C THR A 371 -0.66 23.30 -10.67
N ALA A 372 0.67 23.28 -10.57
CA ALA A 372 1.47 24.22 -9.76
C ALA A 372 1.17 24.28 -8.23
N GLY A 373 0.41 23.34 -7.67
CA GLY A 373 -0.11 23.43 -6.29
C GLY A 373 -1.41 24.24 -6.13
N LEU A 374 -2.03 24.62 -7.24
CA LEU A 374 -3.26 25.41 -7.33
C LEU A 374 -4.44 24.52 -7.79
N TRP A 375 -5.65 24.81 -7.32
CA TRP A 375 -6.88 24.23 -7.86
C TRP A 375 -7.33 24.98 -9.12
N ASN A 376 -6.55 24.90 -10.19
CA ASN A 376 -6.80 25.58 -11.46
C ASN A 376 -6.67 24.62 -12.65
N GLY A 377 -7.49 24.81 -13.68
CA GLY A 377 -7.52 23.95 -14.86
C GLY A 377 -8.15 22.58 -14.63
N THR A 378 -8.27 21.80 -15.72
CA THR A 378 -8.71 20.40 -15.69
C THR A 378 -7.52 19.52 -16.04
N VAL A 379 -7.34 18.42 -15.34
CA VAL A 379 -6.33 17.41 -15.64
C VAL A 379 -7.03 16.19 -16.22
N ALA A 380 -6.56 15.73 -17.38
CA ALA A 380 -6.90 14.42 -17.92
C ALA A 380 -5.87 13.40 -17.43
N HIS A 381 -6.35 12.26 -16.94
CA HIS A 381 -5.52 11.16 -16.50
C HIS A 381 -5.89 9.90 -17.27
N VAL A 382 -4.89 9.26 -17.86
CA VAL A 382 -5.00 7.93 -18.48
C VAL A 382 -4.04 6.99 -17.74
N GLY A 383 -4.59 6.04 -16.99
CA GLY A 383 -3.83 5.05 -16.22
C GLY A 383 -4.09 3.64 -16.75
N ALA A 384 -3.08 2.78 -16.71
CA ALA A 384 -3.21 1.36 -17.02
C ALA A 384 -2.40 0.51 -16.04
N PHE A 385 -2.97 -0.62 -15.63
CA PHE A 385 -2.35 -1.60 -14.74
C PHE A 385 -2.79 -2.99 -15.17
N TYR A 386 -1.92 -3.75 -15.82
CA TYR A 386 -2.32 -4.93 -16.59
C TYR A 386 -1.46 -6.16 -16.25
N PRO A 387 -2.06 -7.29 -15.83
CA PRO A 387 -1.34 -8.55 -15.65
C PRO A 387 -0.86 -9.07 -17.01
N LEU A 388 0.37 -9.54 -17.10
CA LEU A 388 0.81 -10.25 -18.30
C LEU A 388 0.18 -11.65 -18.33
N PRO A 389 -0.38 -12.10 -19.47
CA PRO A 389 -1.01 -13.41 -19.60
C PRO A 389 0.06 -14.52 -19.71
N LEU A 390 0.77 -14.74 -18.62
CA LEU A 390 1.85 -15.72 -18.48
C LEU A 390 1.43 -16.81 -17.47
N GLU A 391 1.95 -18.03 -17.61
CA GLU A 391 1.54 -19.15 -16.77
C GLU A 391 2.40 -19.31 -15.49
N GLY A 392 1.81 -19.94 -14.48
CA GLY A 392 2.51 -20.31 -13.25
C GLY A 392 3.03 -19.10 -12.46
N ALA A 393 4.30 -19.13 -12.03
CA ALA A 393 4.90 -18.03 -11.27
C ALA A 393 5.05 -16.74 -12.10
N ALA A 394 5.04 -16.84 -13.43
CA ALA A 394 5.12 -15.67 -14.31
C ALA A 394 3.79 -14.91 -14.42
N ALA A 395 2.66 -15.51 -14.03
CA ALA A 395 1.37 -14.83 -13.90
C ALA A 395 1.40 -13.66 -12.91
N ALA A 396 2.43 -13.59 -12.06
CA ALA A 396 2.63 -12.50 -11.12
C ALA A 396 3.22 -11.23 -11.78
N PHE A 397 3.64 -11.23 -13.05
CA PHE A 397 4.19 -10.04 -13.70
C PHE A 397 3.10 -9.08 -14.19
N TYR A 398 3.27 -7.79 -13.89
CA TYR A 398 2.39 -6.71 -14.33
C TYR A 398 3.19 -5.65 -15.10
N VAL A 399 2.55 -5.09 -16.12
CA VAL A 399 2.95 -3.81 -16.73
C VAL A 399 1.99 -2.73 -16.24
N PHE A 400 2.51 -1.55 -15.93
CA PHE A 400 1.67 -0.44 -15.49
C PHE A 400 2.23 0.89 -16.00
N GLY A 401 1.38 1.90 -16.07
CA GLY A 401 1.78 3.24 -16.46
C GLY A 401 0.64 4.24 -16.31
N SER A 402 0.98 5.51 -16.35
CA SER A 402 0.00 6.59 -16.31
C SER A 402 0.52 7.82 -17.05
N VAL A 403 -0.41 8.61 -17.58
CA VAL A 403 -0.14 9.95 -18.11
C VAL A 403 -1.17 10.91 -17.52
N ASP A 404 -0.69 11.97 -16.90
CA ASP A 404 -1.46 13.10 -16.40
C ASP A 404 -1.15 14.33 -17.29
N VAL A 405 -2.18 14.90 -17.91
CA VAL A 405 -2.06 16.03 -18.85
C VAL A 405 -2.90 17.21 -18.38
N HIS A 406 -2.29 18.39 -18.29
CA HIS A 406 -3.00 19.62 -17.96
C HIS A 406 -3.78 20.14 -19.19
N MET A 407 -5.11 20.02 -19.17
CA MET A 407 -6.00 20.43 -20.27
C MET A 407 -6.25 21.93 -20.35
N THR A 408 -5.30 22.78 -19.96
CA THR A 408 -5.37 24.19 -20.36
C THR A 408 -5.14 24.26 -21.87
N SER A 409 -5.90 25.12 -22.56
CA SER A 409 -5.44 25.58 -23.89
C SER A 409 -4.04 26.12 -23.67
N ALA A 410 -3.04 25.58 -24.37
CA ALA A 410 -1.65 25.99 -24.23
C ALA A 410 -1.60 27.51 -24.35
N VAL A 411 -1.49 28.20 -23.20
CA VAL A 411 -1.38 29.65 -23.16
C VAL A 411 -0.12 29.92 -23.96
N PRO A 412 -0.20 30.55 -25.15
CA PRO A 412 0.95 30.65 -26.03
C PRO A 412 2.02 31.40 -25.24
N SER A 413 3.03 30.65 -24.78
CA SER A 413 3.99 31.11 -23.77
C SER A 413 4.47 32.48 -24.23
N PRO A 414 4.16 33.55 -23.47
CA PRO A 414 3.79 34.85 -24.01
C PRO A 414 4.78 35.25 -25.09
N SER A 415 4.35 35.08 -26.35
CA SER A 415 5.25 35.17 -27.50
C SER A 415 6.00 36.49 -27.35
N PRO A 416 7.34 36.47 -27.23
CA PRO A 416 8.10 37.59 -26.70
C PRO A 416 7.69 38.84 -27.46
N SER A 417 7.06 39.78 -26.74
CA SER A 417 6.19 40.79 -27.33
C SER A 417 6.91 41.48 -28.49
N PRO A 418 6.39 41.44 -29.73
CA PRO A 418 7.11 42.00 -30.88
C PRO A 418 7.37 43.51 -30.75
N ASN A 419 6.67 44.19 -29.84
CA ASN A 419 6.85 45.62 -29.53
C ASN A 419 7.46 45.92 -28.15
N GLY A 420 7.57 44.93 -27.26
CA GLY A 420 8.38 45.06 -26.06
C GLY A 420 9.76 44.54 -26.39
N THR A 421 10.70 45.43 -26.76
CA THR A 421 12.04 45.10 -27.27
C THR A 421 12.59 43.83 -26.63
N ALA A 422 12.41 42.72 -27.36
CA ALA A 422 12.94 41.47 -26.90
C ALA A 422 14.45 41.66 -26.88
N ASN A 423 15.05 41.55 -25.70
CA ASN A 423 16.40 41.03 -25.58
C ASN A 423 16.34 39.54 -25.95
N THR A 424 15.94 39.26 -27.19
CA THR A 424 16.45 38.12 -27.93
C THR A 424 17.95 38.20 -27.79
N LEU A 425 18.48 37.34 -26.92
CA LEU A 425 19.88 36.99 -26.90
C LEU A 425 20.16 36.30 -28.24
N SER A 426 20.30 37.11 -29.28
CA SER A 426 20.60 36.64 -30.62
C SER A 426 21.97 36.00 -30.53
N VAL A 427 22.01 34.67 -30.63
CA VAL A 427 23.26 33.91 -30.78
C VAL A 427 23.78 34.18 -32.20
N GLY A 428 24.28 35.40 -32.39
CA GLY A 428 24.91 35.84 -33.61
C GLY A 428 26.20 35.05 -33.79
N LYS A 429 26.33 34.37 -34.93
CA LYS A 429 27.62 33.85 -35.39
C LYS A 429 28.54 35.00 -35.77
N THR A 430 29.20 35.59 -34.78
CA THR A 430 30.30 36.55 -34.94
C THR A 430 31.49 36.06 -34.12
N ASN A 431 32.68 36.03 -34.74
CA ASN A 431 33.89 35.37 -34.24
C ASN A 431 34.60 36.11 -33.09
N THR A 432 33.85 36.63 -32.11
CA THR A 432 34.37 37.32 -30.93
C THR A 432 33.58 36.92 -29.70
N SER A 433 34.21 36.09 -28.86
CA SER A 433 33.91 35.88 -27.44
C SER A 433 32.43 35.70 -27.06
N THR A 434 31.86 34.55 -27.45
CA THR A 434 30.57 34.10 -26.91
C THR A 434 30.69 33.93 -25.39
N ALA A 435 30.11 34.85 -24.62
CA ALA A 435 29.90 34.69 -23.19
C ALA A 435 28.82 33.62 -22.96
N VAL A 436 29.24 32.35 -22.96
CA VAL A 436 28.43 31.27 -22.39
C VAL A 436 28.32 31.56 -20.90
N PHE A 437 27.13 31.93 -20.45
CA PHE A 437 26.84 32.13 -19.03
C PHE A 437 26.83 30.77 -18.32
N TYR A 438 28.02 30.26 -18.00
CA TYR A 438 28.17 29.17 -17.05
C TYR A 438 27.74 29.67 -15.67
N LEU A 439 26.52 29.31 -15.28
CA LEU A 439 25.99 29.56 -13.95
C LEU A 439 26.73 28.64 -12.97
N GLN A 440 27.88 29.11 -12.48
CA GLN A 440 28.65 28.38 -11.47
C GLN A 440 27.97 28.49 -10.09
N PRO A 441 27.89 27.38 -9.32
CA PRO A 441 27.45 27.42 -7.93
C PRO A 441 28.26 28.43 -7.12
N ALA A 442 27.62 29.12 -6.18
CA ALA A 442 28.24 30.22 -5.46
C ALA A 442 29.37 29.77 -4.51
N GLN A 443 30.61 29.90 -4.98
CA GLN A 443 31.83 29.70 -4.19
C GLN A 443 32.68 30.98 -4.20
N THR A 444 33.34 31.26 -3.08
CA THR A 444 34.39 32.28 -3.03
C THR A 444 35.56 31.89 -3.95
N SER A 445 36.44 32.84 -4.26
CA SER A 445 37.64 32.58 -5.09
C SER A 445 38.61 31.55 -4.49
N ASP A 446 38.48 31.23 -3.19
CA ASP A 446 39.19 30.19 -2.47
C ASP A 446 38.37 28.91 -2.22
N GLY A 447 37.25 28.73 -2.95
CA GLY A 447 36.45 27.50 -2.96
C GLY A 447 35.59 27.26 -1.72
N LYS A 448 35.44 28.26 -0.84
CA LYS A 448 34.61 28.15 0.37
C LYS A 448 33.14 28.48 0.06
N PRO A 449 32.19 27.86 0.79
CA PRO A 449 30.81 28.32 0.77
C PRO A 449 30.75 29.77 1.26
N LEU A 450 29.96 30.61 0.59
CA LEU A 450 29.74 31.98 1.02
C LEU A 450 29.15 32.04 2.44
N PRO A 451 29.55 33.01 3.27
CA PRO A 451 28.85 33.28 4.50
C PRO A 451 27.44 33.80 4.17
N LEU A 452 26.42 33.16 4.77
CA LEU A 452 24.99 33.53 4.62
C LEU A 452 24.70 34.97 5.12
N PHE A 453 25.61 35.53 5.90
CA PHE A 453 25.56 36.87 6.46
C PHE A 453 26.86 37.62 6.19
N ASP A 454 26.80 38.93 5.99
CA ASP A 454 27.98 39.80 5.91
C ASP A 454 28.63 39.97 7.30
N GLU A 455 29.75 40.72 7.34
CA GLU A 455 30.45 41.05 8.59
C GLU A 455 29.60 41.83 9.62
N LYS A 456 28.43 42.34 9.20
CA LYS A 456 27.45 43.08 10.02
C LYS A 456 26.21 42.23 10.36
N GLY A 457 26.22 40.94 10.05
CA GLY A 457 25.10 40.03 10.32
C GLY A 457 23.89 40.22 9.39
N GLN A 458 24.03 40.92 8.27
CA GLN A 458 22.95 41.09 7.29
C GLN A 458 22.96 39.94 6.27
N PRO A 459 21.79 39.35 5.93
CA PRO A 459 21.75 38.26 4.96
C PRO A 459 22.21 38.72 3.57
N THR A 460 23.19 38.02 3.01
CA THR A 460 23.78 38.29 1.67
C THR A 460 22.95 37.67 0.54
N VAL A 461 22.07 36.73 0.88
CA VAL A 461 21.27 35.93 -0.04
C VAL A 461 19.79 36.30 0.06
N GLN A 462 19.19 36.70 -1.06
CA GLN A 462 17.74 36.83 -1.19
C GLN A 462 17.12 35.48 -1.55
N ILE A 463 16.22 34.99 -0.70
CA ILE A 463 15.43 33.77 -0.99
C ILE A 463 14.25 34.16 -1.88
N GLN A 464 14.22 33.61 -3.10
CA GLN A 464 13.10 33.74 -4.02
C GLN A 464 12.36 32.39 -4.13
N PRO A 465 11.15 32.28 -3.56
CA PRO A 465 10.33 31.09 -3.76
C PRO A 465 9.95 30.94 -5.25
N ILE A 466 10.19 29.74 -5.79
CA ILE A 466 9.65 29.29 -7.07
C ILE A 466 8.35 28.53 -6.82
N ASN A 467 7.26 29.00 -7.44
CA ASN A 467 6.07 28.18 -7.64
C ASN A 467 6.42 27.09 -8.66
N PRO A 468 6.09 25.81 -8.41
CA PRO A 468 6.28 24.79 -9.45
C PRO A 468 5.50 25.18 -10.69
N ALA A 469 6.07 24.95 -11.88
CA ALA A 469 5.35 25.16 -13.13
C ALA A 469 4.20 24.14 -13.27
N ASP A 470 3.17 24.53 -14.02
CA ASP A 470 2.25 23.56 -14.60
C ASP A 470 3.05 22.60 -15.50
N ARG A 471 2.79 21.29 -15.37
CA ARG A 471 3.59 20.25 -16.03
C ARG A 471 2.76 19.00 -16.23
N ASP A 472 2.88 18.39 -17.39
CA ASP A 472 2.36 17.04 -17.62
C ASP A 472 3.28 16.03 -16.91
N GLU A 473 2.79 14.84 -16.59
CA GLU A 473 3.58 13.79 -15.95
C GLU A 473 3.28 12.45 -16.61
N TRP A 474 4.31 11.65 -16.89
CA TRP A 474 4.14 10.28 -17.36
C TRP A 474 4.98 9.32 -16.52
N ARG A 475 4.50 8.07 -16.42
CA ARG A 475 5.13 6.96 -15.72
C ARG A 475 4.89 5.67 -16.50
N PHE A 476 5.90 4.81 -16.56
CA PHE A 476 5.80 3.46 -17.09
C PHE A 476 6.66 2.51 -16.25
N GLY A 477 6.14 1.34 -15.92
CA GLY A 477 6.82 0.42 -15.02
C GLY A 477 6.41 -1.03 -15.19
N VAL A 478 7.23 -1.88 -14.57
CA VAL A 478 7.02 -3.33 -14.48
C VAL A 478 7.16 -3.76 -13.03
N GLY A 479 6.32 -4.69 -12.61
CA GLY A 479 6.31 -5.17 -11.23
C GLY A 479 5.85 -6.61 -11.11
N VAL A 480 5.97 -7.13 -9.89
CA VAL A 480 5.58 -8.49 -9.53
C VAL A 480 4.61 -8.44 -8.36
N ASP A 481 3.44 -9.09 -8.50
CA ASP A 481 2.46 -9.23 -7.42
C ASP A 481 2.89 -10.32 -6.44
N LEU A 482 3.19 -9.89 -5.21
CA LEU A 482 3.56 -10.76 -4.11
C LEU A 482 2.40 -11.66 -3.69
N GLY A 483 1.14 -11.21 -3.85
CA GLY A 483 -0.05 -12.02 -3.55
C GLY A 483 -0.09 -13.29 -4.43
N THR A 484 0.06 -13.10 -5.74
CA THR A 484 0.14 -14.20 -6.72
C THR A 484 1.33 -15.12 -6.46
N LEU A 485 2.53 -14.60 -6.20
CA LEU A 485 3.71 -15.42 -5.87
C LEU A 485 3.50 -16.30 -4.63
N LEU A 486 2.96 -15.75 -3.54
CA LEU A 486 2.72 -16.48 -2.30
C LEU A 486 1.70 -17.61 -2.50
N ARG A 487 0.63 -17.35 -3.27
CA ARG A 487 -0.38 -18.37 -3.64
C ARG A 487 0.25 -19.51 -4.46
N VAL A 488 1.09 -19.21 -5.45
CA VAL A 488 1.79 -20.20 -6.29
C VAL A 488 2.78 -21.04 -5.46
N GLY A 489 3.53 -20.41 -4.56
CA GLY A 489 4.48 -21.08 -3.67
C GLY A 489 3.79 -22.09 -2.72
N HIS A 490 2.67 -21.69 -2.12
CA HIS A 490 1.90 -22.55 -1.20
C HIS A 490 1.31 -23.78 -1.88
N LEU A 491 0.92 -23.68 -3.16
CA LEU A 491 0.43 -24.82 -3.93
C LEU A 491 1.52 -25.84 -4.22
N ARG A 492 2.77 -25.40 -4.49
CA ARG A 492 3.90 -26.30 -4.73
C ARG A 492 4.37 -27.04 -3.47
N GLY A 493 4.26 -26.42 -2.29
CA GLY A 493 4.62 -27.07 -1.01
C GLY A 493 3.65 -28.16 -0.53
N LYS A 494 2.61 -28.48 -1.31
CA LYS A 494 1.60 -29.51 -1.02
C LYS A 494 1.60 -30.68 -2.02
N GLN A 495 2.54 -30.68 -2.97
CA GLN A 495 2.83 -31.79 -3.87
C GLN A 495 4.13 -32.50 -3.43
#